data_AF-A0A7S3BBX3-F1
#
_entry.id   AF-A0A7S3BBX3-F1
#
_cell.length_a   1.000
_cell.length_b   1.000
_cell.length_c   1.000
_cell.angle_alpha   90.00
_cell.angle_beta   90.00
_cell.angle_gamma   90.00
#
_symmetry.space_group_name_H-M   'P 1'
#
loop_
_entity.id
_entity.type
_entity.pdbx_description
1 polymer ?
#
loop_
_entity_poly.entity_id
_entity_poly.type
_entity_poly.pdbx_seq_one_letter_code
_entity_poly.pdbx_strand_id
1 'polypeptide(L)'
;MKPGATLGLSHGFLLGVMQSDGTDFRKDINVVLVAPKGMGPSVRKLYEQGKEVNGAGINASFAVHQDATGDATDVALGWSIALGSPFSFATTLESEFKSDIFGERMILLGGVHGIIESLFRRYTANGMSDEDAFKNTAESITGNISRQISKEGIKSVYDSLDEEGKKEFEIAYSAAYVPAMDIVMECYEDVESTNEIKSVVQSGNRFKASTPGIPDLPMGVIDGTHVWKVGAKVREERDGNFACHPFTAGVYCALMMAQIDCLVAKGHSYSEVCNESVIEATDSLNPYMHARGVSFMVDNCSTTARLGSRKWAPRIDYNLTQQAYTAVDAGVPVDEALIEKFKNNPVHDALAVCGELRPSVDISVTAFNDEVRKELRQKA
;
A
#
# COMPACT_ATOMS: atom_id res chain seq x y z
N MET A 1 30.10 -12.26 8.56
CA MET A 1 29.96 -12.79 7.17
C MET A 1 31.31 -13.22 6.64
N LYS A 2 31.36 -14.23 5.75
CA LYS A 2 32.59 -14.66 5.05
C LYS A 2 33.08 -13.55 4.11
N PRO A 3 34.39 -13.38 3.86
CA PRO A 3 34.89 -12.48 2.82
C PRO A 3 34.34 -12.86 1.43
N GLY A 4 34.02 -11.87 0.59
CA GLY A 4 33.46 -12.07 -0.74
C GLY A 4 32.02 -12.61 -0.78
N ALA A 5 31.35 -12.74 0.37
CA ALA A 5 29.97 -13.19 0.41
C ALA A 5 29.00 -12.09 -0.03
N THR A 6 27.80 -12.47 -0.48
CA THR A 6 26.70 -11.53 -0.76
C THR A 6 25.76 -11.41 0.44
N LEU A 7 25.52 -10.17 0.90
CA LEU A 7 24.39 -9.82 1.75
C LEU A 7 23.21 -9.42 0.87
N GLY A 8 22.16 -10.25 0.86
CA GLY A 8 20.88 -9.92 0.22
C GLY A 8 19.89 -9.35 1.24
N LEU A 9 19.30 -8.20 0.92
CA LEU A 9 18.24 -7.56 1.69
C LEU A 9 16.95 -7.55 0.85
N SER A 10 15.79 -7.66 1.50
CA SER A 10 14.50 -7.43 0.83
C SER A 10 13.87 -6.10 1.20
N HIS A 11 14.68 -5.21 1.80
CA HIS A 11 14.32 -3.85 2.14
C HIS A 11 15.60 -3.07 2.51
N GLY A 12 15.69 -1.81 2.10
CA GLY A 12 16.77 -0.86 2.37
C GLY A 12 16.74 -0.25 3.78
N PHE A 13 15.80 -0.63 4.64
CA PHE A 13 15.69 -0.15 6.03
C PHE A 13 17.03 -0.10 6.77
N LEU A 14 17.86 -1.14 6.62
CA LEU A 14 19.17 -1.20 7.27
C LEU A 14 20.10 -0.07 6.81
N LEU A 15 20.09 0.30 5.53
CA LEU A 15 20.87 1.45 5.05
C LEU A 15 20.40 2.74 5.74
N GLY A 16 19.09 2.96 5.87
CA GLY A 16 18.57 4.14 6.57
C GLY A 16 18.95 4.19 8.06
N VAL A 17 18.99 3.05 8.76
CA VAL A 17 19.55 2.97 10.13
C VAL A 17 21.03 3.34 10.14
N MET A 18 21.81 2.78 9.22
CA MET A 18 23.25 3.02 9.15
C MET A 18 23.57 4.47 8.81
N GLN A 19 22.81 5.10 7.92
CA GLN A 19 22.89 6.53 7.62
C GLN A 19 22.63 7.40 8.86
N SER A 20 21.59 7.05 9.65
CA SER A 20 21.31 7.72 10.93
C SER A 20 22.49 7.61 11.91
N ASP A 21 23.15 6.46 11.94
CA ASP A 21 24.24 6.17 12.86
C ASP A 21 25.62 6.60 12.33
N GLY A 22 25.70 7.11 11.09
CA GLY A 22 26.96 7.47 10.44
C GLY A 22 27.86 6.27 10.13
N THR A 23 27.27 5.11 9.87
CA THR A 23 27.96 3.85 9.58
C THR A 23 27.67 3.37 8.16
N ASP A 24 28.46 2.41 7.66
CA ASP A 24 28.31 1.86 6.31
C ASP A 24 28.69 0.37 6.27
N PHE A 25 28.29 -0.32 5.21
CA PHE A 25 28.55 -1.74 5.00
C PHE A 25 30.06 -2.02 4.86
N ARG A 26 30.46 -3.23 5.26
CA ARG A 26 31.84 -3.70 5.15
C ARG A 26 32.24 -3.78 3.67
N LYS A 27 33.45 -3.36 3.29
CA LYS A 27 33.88 -3.20 1.89
C LYS A 27 34.23 -4.49 1.13
N ASP A 28 34.36 -5.61 1.83
CA ASP A 28 34.81 -6.91 1.29
C ASP A 28 33.66 -7.88 0.93
N ILE A 29 32.42 -7.40 0.83
CA ILE A 29 31.21 -8.21 0.55
C ILE A 29 30.36 -7.57 -0.54
N ASN A 30 29.49 -8.32 -1.20
CA ASN A 30 28.43 -7.70 -1.99
C ASN A 30 27.28 -7.28 -1.08
N VAL A 31 26.60 -6.19 -1.45
CA VAL A 31 25.35 -5.76 -0.82
C VAL A 31 24.34 -5.52 -1.91
N VAL A 32 23.33 -6.39 -1.97
CA VAL A 32 22.28 -6.37 -2.97
C VAL A 32 20.92 -6.36 -2.31
N LEU A 33 19.91 -5.91 -3.06
CA LEU A 33 18.52 -5.99 -2.68
C LEU A 33 17.67 -6.62 -3.77
N VAL A 34 16.70 -7.42 -3.34
CA VAL A 34 15.52 -7.82 -4.11
C VAL A 34 14.32 -7.66 -3.19
N ALA A 35 13.49 -6.65 -3.46
CA ALA A 35 12.32 -6.31 -2.66
C ALA A 35 11.05 -6.59 -3.48
N PRO A 36 10.33 -7.70 -3.20
CA PRO A 36 9.01 -7.93 -3.77
C PRO A 36 8.05 -6.81 -3.36
N LYS A 37 7.34 -6.24 -4.33
CA LYS A 37 6.34 -5.18 -4.15
C LYS A 37 4.98 -5.80 -3.83
N GLY A 38 4.93 -6.45 -2.68
CA GLY A 38 3.78 -7.18 -2.17
C GLY A 38 4.11 -8.02 -0.95
N MET A 39 3.08 -8.40 -0.19
CA MET A 39 3.27 -9.14 1.06
C MET A 39 3.81 -10.56 0.84
N GLY A 40 4.53 -11.09 1.85
CA GLY A 40 5.10 -12.44 1.79
C GLY A 40 4.10 -13.54 1.36
N PRO A 41 2.87 -13.59 1.92
CA PRO A 41 1.85 -14.54 1.47
C PRO A 41 1.48 -14.42 -0.02
N SER A 42 1.40 -13.21 -0.59
CA SER A 42 1.10 -13.05 -2.02
C SER A 42 2.25 -13.51 -2.91
N VAL A 43 3.50 -13.29 -2.49
CA VAL A 43 4.69 -13.81 -3.22
C VAL A 43 4.56 -15.33 -3.37
N ARG A 44 4.25 -16.03 -2.28
CA ARG A 44 4.08 -17.49 -2.31
C ARG A 44 2.87 -17.92 -3.14
N LYS A 45 1.73 -17.27 -2.95
CA LYS A 45 0.45 -17.65 -3.57
C LYS A 45 0.51 -17.56 -5.08
N LEU A 46 0.98 -16.42 -5.59
CA LEU A 46 1.09 -16.21 -7.04
C LEU A 46 2.16 -17.11 -7.66
N TYR A 47 3.28 -17.36 -6.98
CA TYR A 47 4.27 -18.33 -7.44
C TYR A 47 3.67 -19.73 -7.61
N GLU A 48 2.83 -20.17 -6.66
CA GLU A 48 2.15 -21.47 -6.75
C GLU A 48 1.09 -21.49 -7.87
N GLN A 49 0.29 -20.43 -8.03
CA GLN A 49 -0.63 -20.30 -9.17
C GLN A 49 0.12 -20.27 -10.50
N GLY A 50 1.33 -19.72 -10.50
CA GLY A 50 2.24 -19.58 -11.63
C GLY A 50 2.78 -20.90 -12.17
N LYS A 51 2.64 -22.02 -11.45
CA LYS A 51 3.12 -23.34 -11.92
C LYS A 51 2.34 -23.87 -13.12
N GLU A 52 1.06 -23.53 -13.20
CA GLU A 52 0.14 -24.01 -14.23
C GLU A 52 0.04 -23.04 -15.42
N VAL A 53 0.71 -21.89 -15.32
CA VAL A 53 0.84 -20.89 -16.39
C VAL A 53 2.32 -20.63 -16.66
N ASN A 54 2.66 -19.81 -17.66
CA ASN A 54 4.06 -19.45 -17.94
C ASN A 54 4.63 -18.45 -16.90
N GLY A 55 4.55 -18.81 -15.62
CA GLY A 55 4.93 -17.97 -14.48
C GLY A 55 3.84 -17.01 -14.02
N ALA A 56 3.78 -16.81 -12.70
CA ALA A 56 3.07 -15.73 -12.04
C ALA A 56 3.79 -15.45 -10.70
N GLY A 57 3.69 -14.22 -10.21
CA GLY A 57 4.38 -13.82 -8.99
C GLY A 57 4.16 -12.34 -8.69
N ILE A 58 4.95 -11.83 -7.76
CA ILE A 58 4.96 -10.41 -7.38
C ILE A 58 6.17 -9.73 -8.02
N ASN A 59 5.95 -8.57 -8.65
CA ASN A 59 7.02 -7.73 -9.18
C ASN A 59 8.04 -7.42 -8.09
N ALA A 60 9.30 -7.25 -8.44
CA ALA A 60 10.32 -6.87 -7.48
C ALA A 60 11.17 -5.72 -7.99
N SER A 61 11.59 -4.86 -7.08
CA SER A 61 12.72 -3.98 -7.34
C SER A 61 14.01 -4.69 -6.97
N PHE A 62 15.12 -4.38 -7.65
CA PHE A 62 16.43 -4.85 -7.25
C PHE A 62 17.43 -3.70 -7.19
N ALA A 63 18.43 -3.81 -6.32
CA ALA A 63 19.52 -2.84 -6.22
C ALA A 63 20.86 -3.54 -6.00
N VAL A 64 21.92 -2.94 -6.51
CA VAL A 64 23.31 -3.31 -6.18
C VAL A 64 23.94 -2.11 -5.49
N HIS A 65 24.05 -2.18 -4.16
CA HIS A 65 24.65 -1.12 -3.37
C HIS A 65 26.18 -1.24 -3.35
N GLN A 66 26.70 -2.47 -3.29
CA GLN A 66 28.13 -2.76 -3.34
C GLN A 66 28.37 -4.06 -4.11
N ASP A 67 29.34 -4.03 -5.03
CA ASP A 67 29.81 -5.20 -5.78
C ASP A 67 31.31 -5.37 -5.58
N ALA A 68 31.68 -6.32 -4.72
CA ALA A 68 33.06 -6.63 -4.36
C ALA A 68 33.65 -7.78 -5.21
N THR A 69 32.82 -8.57 -5.89
CA THR A 69 33.23 -9.76 -6.64
C THR A 69 32.96 -9.69 -8.14
N GLY A 70 32.17 -8.72 -8.61
CA GLY A 70 31.86 -8.47 -10.02
C GLY A 70 30.64 -9.24 -10.55
N ASP A 71 29.91 -9.95 -9.68
CA ASP A 71 28.75 -10.79 -10.01
C ASP A 71 27.48 -10.40 -9.24
N ALA A 72 27.50 -9.29 -8.47
CA ALA A 72 26.38 -8.90 -7.60
C ALA A 72 25.07 -8.66 -8.37
N THR A 73 25.14 -8.11 -9.58
CA THR A 73 23.96 -7.86 -10.43
C THR A 73 23.28 -9.17 -10.82
N ASP A 74 24.05 -10.16 -11.30
CA ASP A 74 23.51 -11.45 -11.73
C ASP A 74 22.96 -12.24 -10.54
N VAL A 75 23.59 -12.13 -9.36
CA VAL A 75 23.06 -12.72 -8.13
C VAL A 75 21.71 -12.10 -7.75
N ALA A 76 21.56 -10.78 -7.84
CA ALA A 76 20.30 -10.10 -7.53
C ALA A 76 19.20 -10.46 -8.54
N LEU A 77 19.49 -10.44 -9.84
CA LEU A 77 18.54 -10.80 -10.89
C LEU A 77 18.15 -12.28 -10.81
N GLY A 78 19.12 -13.18 -10.60
CA GLY A 78 18.87 -14.61 -10.42
C GLY A 78 18.00 -14.89 -9.20
N TRP A 79 18.20 -14.17 -8.09
CA TRP A 79 17.33 -14.23 -6.92
C TRP A 79 15.91 -13.76 -7.26
N SER A 80 15.74 -12.62 -7.92
CA SER A 80 14.43 -12.10 -8.31
C SER A 80 13.64 -13.06 -9.22
N ILE A 81 14.32 -13.64 -10.23
CA ILE A 81 13.73 -14.65 -11.11
C ILE A 81 13.33 -15.90 -10.31
N ALA A 82 14.17 -16.35 -9.36
CA ALA A 82 13.86 -17.51 -8.53
C ALA A 82 12.66 -17.30 -7.59
N LEU A 83 12.32 -16.04 -7.26
CA LEU A 83 11.09 -15.70 -6.55
C LEU A 83 9.84 -15.69 -7.46
N GLY A 84 10.01 -15.79 -8.78
CA GLY A 84 8.94 -15.75 -9.77
C GLY A 84 8.47 -14.34 -10.13
N SER A 85 9.29 -13.31 -9.93
CA SER A 85 8.91 -11.94 -10.25
C SER A 85 8.60 -11.77 -11.74
N PRO A 86 7.37 -11.36 -12.12
CA PRO A 86 6.98 -11.17 -13.53
C PRO A 86 7.87 -10.15 -14.24
N PHE A 87 8.19 -9.07 -13.53
CA PHE A 87 9.16 -8.06 -13.96
C PHE A 87 10.01 -7.61 -12.77
N SER A 88 11.29 -7.32 -13.05
CA SER A 88 12.24 -6.80 -12.07
C SER A 88 12.80 -5.46 -12.53
N PHE A 89 12.67 -4.41 -11.72
CA PHE A 89 13.16 -3.07 -12.06
C PHE A 89 14.31 -2.62 -11.15
N ALA A 90 15.24 -1.87 -11.71
CA ALA A 90 16.37 -1.35 -10.94
C ALA A 90 15.96 -0.17 -10.05
N THR A 91 16.50 -0.15 -8.84
CA THR A 91 16.40 0.95 -7.87
C THR A 91 17.71 1.07 -7.07
N THR A 92 17.71 1.89 -6.02
CA THR A 92 18.78 1.92 -5.01
C THR A 92 18.20 1.51 -3.66
N LEU A 93 19.04 1.07 -2.72
CA LEU A 93 18.59 0.84 -1.34
C LEU A 93 17.92 2.09 -0.74
N GLU A 94 18.40 3.29 -1.08
CA GLU A 94 17.88 4.54 -0.57
C GLU A 94 16.51 4.89 -1.14
N SER A 95 16.37 4.83 -2.46
CA SER A 95 15.07 5.04 -3.13
C SER A 95 14.05 4.01 -2.64
N GLU A 96 14.45 2.74 -2.54
CA GLU A 96 13.57 1.67 -2.09
C GLU A 96 13.09 1.90 -0.66
N PHE A 97 13.97 2.22 0.31
CA PHE A 97 13.46 2.40 1.67
C PHE A 97 12.58 3.64 1.78
N LYS A 98 12.86 4.68 1.00
CA LYS A 98 12.06 5.90 0.99
C LYS A 98 10.68 5.63 0.42
N SER A 99 10.55 4.94 -0.70
CA SER A 99 9.25 4.62 -1.31
C SER A 99 8.47 3.59 -0.51
N ASP A 100 9.11 2.51 -0.05
CA ASP A 100 8.47 1.36 0.57
C ASP A 100 7.90 1.70 1.96
N ILE A 101 8.73 2.29 2.85
CA ILE A 101 8.30 2.70 4.21
C ILE A 101 7.19 3.75 4.11
N PHE A 102 7.28 4.67 3.16
CA PHE A 102 6.24 5.66 2.92
C PHE A 102 4.95 5.04 2.35
N GLY A 103 5.06 4.17 1.34
CA GLY A 103 3.94 3.53 0.67
C GLY A 103 3.08 2.72 1.64
N GLU A 104 3.70 1.90 2.50
CA GLU A 104 3.03 1.09 3.53
C GLU A 104 2.29 1.93 4.59
N ARG A 105 2.56 3.23 4.68
CA ARG A 105 1.86 4.17 5.59
C ARG A 105 0.69 4.87 4.91
N MET A 106 0.79 5.06 3.60
CA MET A 106 -0.20 5.75 2.78
C MET A 106 -1.11 4.73 2.08
N ILE A 107 -1.22 4.76 0.75
CA ILE A 107 -2.30 4.05 0.04
C ILE A 107 -2.27 2.53 0.22
N LEU A 108 -1.10 1.94 0.49
CA LEU A 108 -0.94 0.49 0.58
C LEU A 108 -1.62 -0.10 1.82
N LEU A 109 -1.52 0.56 2.98
CA LEU A 109 -2.12 0.07 4.23
C LEU A 109 -2.76 1.17 5.07
N GLY A 110 -1.97 2.11 5.61
CA GLY A 110 -2.45 3.08 6.60
C GLY A 110 -3.49 4.05 6.05
N GLY A 111 -3.21 4.67 4.92
CA GLY A 111 -4.12 5.62 4.27
C GLY A 111 -5.43 4.99 3.80
N VAL A 112 -5.41 3.80 3.19
CA VAL A 112 -6.64 3.10 2.82
C VAL A 112 -7.46 2.69 4.07
N HIS A 113 -6.80 2.30 5.17
CA HIS A 113 -7.46 2.07 6.45
C HIS A 113 -8.15 3.35 6.95
N GLY A 114 -7.44 4.48 6.99
CA GLY A 114 -8.00 5.77 7.42
C GLY A 114 -9.16 6.26 6.53
N ILE A 115 -9.09 6.04 5.22
CA ILE A 115 -10.18 6.34 4.28
C ILE A 115 -11.43 5.55 4.64
N ILE A 116 -11.31 4.22 4.82
CA ILE A 116 -12.46 3.36 5.11
C ILE A 116 -13.11 3.75 6.45
N GLU A 117 -12.32 3.95 7.51
CA GLU A 117 -12.84 4.35 8.82
C GLU A 117 -13.59 5.68 8.77
N SER A 118 -13.01 6.68 8.09
CA SER A 118 -13.58 8.02 7.99
C SER A 118 -14.84 8.07 7.13
N LEU A 119 -14.84 7.41 5.96
CA LEU A 119 -16.00 7.34 5.08
C LEU A 119 -17.14 6.52 5.68
N PHE A 120 -16.84 5.39 6.33
CA PHE A 120 -17.85 4.59 7.01
C PHE A 120 -18.59 5.44 8.06
N ARG A 121 -17.83 6.17 8.87
CA ARG A 121 -18.39 7.08 9.90
C ARG A 121 -19.20 8.21 9.27
N ARG A 122 -18.74 8.78 8.16
CA ARG A 122 -19.47 9.82 7.42
C ARG A 122 -20.80 9.29 6.87
N TYR A 123 -20.79 8.15 6.21
CA TYR A 123 -22.00 7.58 5.60
C TYR A 123 -23.04 7.20 6.65
N THR A 124 -22.62 6.55 7.73
CA THR A 124 -23.52 6.20 8.84
C THR A 124 -24.07 7.45 9.56
N ALA A 125 -23.24 8.48 9.78
CA ALA A 125 -23.71 9.77 10.31
C ALA A 125 -24.74 10.46 9.40
N ASN A 126 -24.67 10.21 8.10
CA ASN A 126 -25.61 10.72 7.09
C ASN A 126 -26.80 9.78 6.83
N GLY A 127 -27.04 8.80 7.72
CA GLY A 127 -28.22 7.94 7.69
C GLY A 127 -28.12 6.69 6.82
N MET A 128 -26.94 6.39 6.25
CA MET A 128 -26.70 5.11 5.58
C MET A 128 -26.67 3.97 6.62
N SER A 129 -27.17 2.78 6.25
CA SER A 129 -27.04 1.60 7.10
C SER A 129 -25.57 1.24 7.30
N ASP A 130 -25.25 0.57 8.40
CA ASP A 130 -23.89 0.08 8.67
C ASP A 130 -23.41 -0.83 7.53
N GLU A 131 -24.25 -1.76 7.08
CA GLU A 131 -23.91 -2.70 6.02
C GLU A 131 -23.65 -2.00 4.69
N ASP A 132 -24.49 -1.03 4.30
CA ASP A 132 -24.29 -0.28 3.06
C ASP A 132 -23.09 0.65 3.16
N ALA A 133 -22.82 1.25 4.32
CA ALA A 133 -21.62 2.05 4.55
C ALA A 133 -20.35 1.21 4.40
N PHE A 134 -20.34 -0.02 4.91
CA PHE A 134 -19.22 -0.94 4.71
C PHE A 134 -19.07 -1.35 3.24
N LYS A 135 -20.18 -1.67 2.56
CA LYS A 135 -20.17 -2.02 1.12
C LYS A 135 -19.65 -0.87 0.26
N ASN A 136 -20.14 0.34 0.51
CA ASN A 136 -19.77 1.55 -0.22
C ASN A 136 -18.37 2.07 0.11
N THR A 137 -17.69 1.49 1.11
CA THR A 137 -16.29 1.80 1.45
C THR A 137 -15.39 0.61 1.15
N ALA A 138 -15.25 -0.32 2.10
CA ALA A 138 -14.30 -1.42 2.04
C ALA A 138 -14.56 -2.36 0.85
N GLU A 139 -15.80 -2.82 0.61
CA GLU A 139 -16.08 -3.71 -0.53
C GLU A 139 -15.94 -2.97 -1.87
N SER A 140 -16.33 -1.69 -1.94
CA SER A 140 -16.17 -0.88 -3.14
C SER A 140 -14.70 -0.68 -3.51
N ILE A 141 -13.86 -0.26 -2.54
CA ILE A 141 -12.42 -0.06 -2.72
C ILE A 141 -11.74 -1.37 -3.09
N THR A 142 -11.91 -2.40 -2.26
CA THR A 142 -11.14 -3.66 -2.40
C THR A 142 -11.70 -4.61 -3.47
N GLY A 143 -12.93 -4.38 -3.90
CA GLY A 143 -13.60 -5.11 -4.97
C GLY A 143 -13.49 -4.40 -6.32
N ASN A 144 -14.55 -3.72 -6.73
CA ASN A 144 -14.66 -3.18 -8.10
C ASN A 144 -13.61 -2.12 -8.41
N ILE A 145 -13.36 -1.17 -7.51
CA ILE A 145 -12.37 -0.10 -7.75
C ILE A 145 -10.99 -0.73 -7.95
N SER A 146 -10.54 -1.61 -7.05
CA SER A 146 -9.25 -2.29 -7.19
C SER A 146 -9.15 -3.13 -8.46
N ARG A 147 -10.19 -3.89 -8.81
CA ARG A 147 -10.20 -4.69 -10.05
C ARG A 147 -10.10 -3.81 -11.30
N GLN A 148 -10.84 -2.72 -11.32
CA GLN A 148 -10.84 -1.81 -12.46
C GLN A 148 -9.51 -1.09 -12.61
N ILE A 149 -8.94 -0.57 -11.51
CA ILE A 149 -7.60 0.04 -11.50
C ILE A 149 -6.54 -0.97 -11.94
N SER A 150 -6.64 -2.22 -11.47
CA SER A 150 -5.72 -3.30 -11.85
C SER A 150 -5.69 -3.54 -13.35
N LYS A 151 -6.86 -3.61 -14.00
CA LYS A 151 -6.98 -3.95 -15.43
C LYS A 151 -6.88 -2.78 -16.39
N GLU A 152 -7.40 -1.62 -15.99
CA GLU A 152 -7.68 -0.50 -16.89
C GLU A 152 -7.08 0.84 -16.40
N GLY A 153 -6.43 0.86 -15.24
CA GLY A 153 -5.77 2.04 -14.67
C GLY A 153 -6.70 2.94 -13.85
N ILE A 154 -6.14 3.99 -13.23
CA ILE A 154 -6.87 4.86 -12.29
C ILE A 154 -7.98 5.65 -12.99
N LYS A 155 -7.67 6.22 -14.16
CA LYS A 155 -8.59 7.07 -14.91
C LYS A 155 -9.85 6.34 -15.37
N SER A 156 -9.78 5.03 -15.63
CA SER A 156 -10.93 4.25 -16.07
C SER A 156 -12.07 4.25 -15.04
N VAL A 157 -11.74 4.30 -13.74
CA VAL A 157 -12.73 4.42 -12.66
C VAL A 157 -13.60 5.64 -12.89
N TYR A 158 -12.99 6.81 -13.12
CA TYR A 158 -13.71 8.05 -13.44
C TYR A 158 -14.46 7.97 -14.77
N ASP A 159 -13.82 7.47 -15.83
CA ASP A 159 -14.42 7.40 -17.16
C ASP A 159 -15.66 6.49 -17.22
N SER A 160 -15.73 5.49 -16.32
CA SER A 160 -16.84 4.54 -16.24
C SER A 160 -18.07 5.03 -15.48
N LEU A 161 -17.95 6.13 -14.75
CA LEU A 161 -19.06 6.73 -14.02
C LEU A 161 -20.04 7.42 -14.98
N ASP A 162 -21.32 7.45 -14.59
CA ASP A 162 -22.30 8.33 -15.23
C ASP A 162 -22.05 9.80 -14.88
N GLU A 163 -22.82 10.72 -15.47
CA GLU A 163 -22.57 12.16 -15.33
C GLU A 163 -22.82 12.66 -13.90
N GLU A 164 -23.77 12.06 -13.17
CA GLU A 164 -23.97 12.30 -11.75
C GLU A 164 -22.79 11.78 -10.92
N GLY A 165 -22.33 10.56 -11.19
CA GLY A 165 -21.20 9.94 -10.51
C GLY A 165 -19.89 10.68 -10.75
N LYS A 166 -19.63 11.18 -11.96
CA LYS A 166 -18.45 12.01 -12.25
C LYS A 166 -18.45 13.28 -11.40
N LYS A 167 -19.59 13.96 -11.25
CA LYS A 167 -19.69 15.15 -10.39
C LYS A 167 -19.39 14.82 -8.93
N GLU A 168 -19.93 13.70 -8.43
CA GLU A 168 -19.69 13.25 -7.06
C GLU A 168 -18.21 12.86 -6.83
N PHE A 169 -17.60 12.19 -7.81
CA PHE A 169 -16.16 11.91 -7.82
C PHE A 169 -15.34 13.20 -7.78
N GLU A 170 -15.66 14.19 -8.63
CA GLU A 170 -14.92 15.45 -8.73
C GLU A 170 -15.01 16.25 -7.43
N ILE A 171 -16.18 16.31 -6.80
CA ILE A 171 -16.38 16.91 -5.47
C ILE A 171 -15.46 16.24 -4.44
N ALA A 172 -15.50 14.90 -4.37
CA ALA A 172 -14.72 14.14 -3.41
C ALA A 172 -13.22 14.27 -3.66
N TYR A 173 -12.79 14.14 -4.91
CA TYR A 173 -11.39 14.21 -5.32
C TYR A 173 -10.81 15.59 -5.02
N SER A 174 -11.51 16.64 -5.45
CA SER A 174 -11.09 18.03 -5.25
C SER A 174 -10.96 18.38 -3.77
N ALA A 175 -11.87 17.90 -2.93
CA ALA A 175 -11.83 18.18 -1.50
C ALA A 175 -10.77 17.34 -0.76
N ALA A 176 -10.50 16.11 -1.20
CA ALA A 176 -9.61 15.18 -0.52
C ALA A 176 -8.13 15.32 -0.90
N TYR A 177 -7.80 15.76 -2.12
CA TYR A 177 -6.43 15.74 -2.62
C TYR A 177 -5.45 16.56 -1.77
N VAL A 178 -5.77 17.81 -1.44
CA VAL A 178 -4.85 18.67 -0.66
C VAL A 178 -4.68 18.16 0.78
N PRO A 179 -5.75 17.82 1.53
CA PRO A 179 -5.60 17.19 2.85
C PRO A 179 -4.85 15.84 2.80
N ALA A 180 -5.00 15.05 1.73
CA ALA A 180 -4.24 13.83 1.55
C ALA A 180 -2.75 14.14 1.30
N MET A 181 -2.46 15.09 0.40
CA MET A 181 -1.10 15.53 0.06
C MET A 181 -0.33 16.06 1.27
N ASP A 182 -1.00 16.77 2.17
CA ASP A 182 -0.43 17.25 3.43
C ASP A 182 0.19 16.11 4.25
N ILE A 183 -0.60 15.07 4.55
CA ILE A 183 -0.13 13.91 5.32
C ILE A 183 0.87 13.06 4.52
N VAL A 184 0.68 12.96 3.20
CA VAL A 184 1.60 12.26 2.30
C VAL A 184 2.99 12.90 2.34
N MET A 185 3.08 14.23 2.23
CA MET A 185 4.35 14.94 2.27
C MET A 185 5.01 14.85 3.64
N GLU A 186 4.24 15.03 4.73
CA GLU A 186 4.74 14.87 6.10
C GLU A 186 5.36 13.48 6.29
N CYS A 187 4.64 12.43 5.88
CA CYS A 187 5.12 11.06 6.01
C CYS A 187 6.38 10.80 5.19
N TYR A 188 6.43 11.24 3.94
CA TYR A 188 7.61 11.04 3.10
C TYR A 188 8.83 11.72 3.71
N GLU A 189 8.71 12.96 4.18
CA GLU A 189 9.81 13.71 4.77
C GLU A 189 10.28 13.11 6.12
N ASP A 190 9.37 12.54 6.90
CA ASP A 190 9.71 11.78 8.12
C ASP A 190 10.51 10.51 7.79
N VAL A 191 10.23 9.85 6.66
CA VAL A 191 10.99 8.69 6.18
C VAL A 191 12.35 9.13 5.62
N GLU A 192 12.36 10.13 4.74
CA GLU A 192 13.56 10.68 4.11
C GLU A 192 14.57 11.20 5.14
N SER A 193 14.09 11.82 6.21
CA SER A 193 14.92 12.29 7.32
C SER A 193 15.36 11.19 8.29
N THR A 194 14.97 9.93 8.05
CA THR A 194 15.18 8.74 8.91
C THR A 194 14.48 8.79 10.28
N ASN A 195 13.67 9.81 10.56
CA ASN A 195 12.91 9.91 11.80
C ASN A 195 11.93 8.74 11.95
N GLU A 196 11.30 8.33 10.85
CA GLU A 196 10.37 7.22 10.86
C GLU A 196 11.07 5.88 11.10
N ILE A 197 12.28 5.69 10.55
CA ILE A 197 13.12 4.52 10.78
C ILE A 197 13.49 4.42 12.27
N LYS A 198 13.95 5.53 12.87
CA LYS A 198 14.25 5.61 14.31
C LYS A 198 13.02 5.26 15.16
N SER A 199 11.85 5.78 14.79
CA SER A 199 10.58 5.48 15.46
C SER A 199 10.24 3.98 15.41
N VAL A 200 10.48 3.31 14.29
CA VAL A 200 10.28 1.85 14.14
C VAL A 200 11.25 1.08 15.03
N VAL A 201 12.55 1.42 15.03
CA VAL A 201 13.54 0.77 15.91
C VAL A 201 13.15 0.91 17.38
N GLN A 202 12.77 2.11 17.81
CA GLN A 202 12.34 2.37 19.18
C GLN A 202 11.03 1.64 19.52
N SER A 203 10.11 1.49 18.56
CA SER A 203 8.90 0.68 18.73
C SER A 203 9.22 -0.79 18.96
N GLY A 204 10.16 -1.35 18.19
CA GLY A 204 10.64 -2.72 18.41
C GLY A 204 11.21 -2.94 19.81
N ASN A 205 11.93 -1.95 20.33
CA ASN A 205 12.46 -1.99 21.70
C ASN A 205 11.35 -1.95 22.77
N ARG A 206 10.19 -1.37 22.47
CA ARG A 206 9.03 -1.33 23.38
C ARG A 206 8.22 -2.62 23.43
N PHE A 207 8.43 -3.55 22.49
CA PHE A 207 7.74 -4.85 22.51
C PHE A 207 8.17 -5.76 23.65
N LYS A 208 9.31 -5.47 24.27
CA LYS A 208 9.79 -6.13 25.49
C LYS A 208 10.12 -5.05 26.50
N ALA A 209 10.03 -5.34 27.79
CA ALA A 209 10.27 -4.43 28.90
C ALA A 209 11.74 -3.98 28.93
N SER A 210 12.06 -3.02 28.07
CA SER A 210 13.34 -2.34 27.99
C SER A 210 13.41 -1.12 28.91
N THR A 211 12.27 -0.69 29.46
CA THR A 211 12.14 0.48 30.34
C THR A 211 11.63 0.05 31.73
N PRO A 212 12.40 0.30 32.81
CA PRO A 212 11.98 -0.06 34.17
C PRO A 212 10.61 0.52 34.54
N GLY A 213 9.73 -0.33 35.05
CA GLY A 213 8.38 0.06 35.48
C GLY A 213 7.35 0.21 34.36
N ILE A 214 7.73 0.01 33.09
CA ILE A 214 6.82 0.02 31.95
C ILE A 214 6.66 -1.42 31.42
N PRO A 215 5.42 -1.90 31.22
CA PRO A 215 5.18 -3.25 30.70
C PRO A 215 5.59 -3.39 29.22
N ASP A 216 5.62 -4.63 28.72
CA ASP A 216 5.72 -4.92 27.29
C ASP A 216 4.55 -4.27 26.53
N LEU A 217 4.84 -3.62 25.40
CA LEU A 217 3.84 -2.95 24.57
C LEU A 217 3.78 -3.57 23.15
N PRO A 218 3.38 -4.86 23.01
CA PRO A 218 3.17 -5.45 21.70
C PRO A 218 2.03 -4.75 20.95
N MET A 219 2.03 -4.86 19.63
CA MET A 219 0.94 -4.33 18.80
C MET A 219 -0.40 -4.97 19.16
N GLY A 220 -1.43 -4.14 19.33
CA GLY A 220 -2.81 -4.58 19.49
C GLY A 220 -3.49 -4.97 18.17
N VAL A 221 -4.73 -5.44 18.30
CA VAL A 221 -5.61 -5.82 17.19
C VAL A 221 -6.36 -4.59 16.67
N ILE A 222 -6.50 -4.46 15.35
CA ILE A 222 -7.09 -3.28 14.70
C ILE A 222 -8.48 -3.52 14.09
N ASP A 223 -8.94 -4.77 13.99
CA ASP A 223 -10.24 -5.15 13.41
C ASP A 223 -11.32 -5.46 14.45
N GLY A 224 -11.13 -5.03 15.70
CA GLY A 224 -12.10 -5.23 16.80
C GLY A 224 -13.18 -4.15 16.91
N THR A 225 -13.12 -3.09 16.10
CA THR A 225 -14.04 -1.94 16.14
C THR A 225 -15.35 -2.23 15.41
N HIS A 226 -16.30 -1.29 15.49
CA HIS A 226 -17.63 -1.43 14.89
C HIS A 226 -17.58 -1.70 13.37
N VAL A 227 -16.79 -0.91 12.62
CA VAL A 227 -16.62 -1.04 11.16
C VAL A 227 -16.28 -2.47 10.75
N TRP A 228 -15.32 -3.08 11.43
CA TRP A 228 -14.80 -4.39 11.06
C TRP A 228 -15.69 -5.55 11.53
N LYS A 229 -16.46 -5.36 12.61
CA LYS A 229 -17.52 -6.28 13.03
C LYS A 229 -18.67 -6.30 12.03
N VAL A 230 -19.09 -5.13 11.55
CA VAL A 230 -20.07 -5.02 10.45
C VAL A 230 -19.53 -5.71 9.21
N GLY A 231 -18.27 -5.48 8.86
CA GLY A 231 -17.62 -6.14 7.74
C GLY A 231 -17.62 -7.67 7.81
N ALA A 232 -17.49 -8.25 9.01
CA ALA A 232 -17.60 -9.70 9.18
C ALA A 232 -18.98 -10.22 8.76
N LYS A 233 -20.04 -9.54 9.23
CA LYS A 233 -21.43 -9.85 8.83
C LYS A 233 -21.66 -9.67 7.33
N VAL A 234 -21.21 -8.55 6.75
CA VAL A 234 -21.35 -8.28 5.31
C VAL A 234 -20.69 -9.38 4.46
N ARG A 235 -19.53 -9.90 4.88
CA ARG A 235 -18.83 -10.98 4.17
C ARG A 235 -19.53 -12.33 4.27
N GLU A 236 -20.23 -12.61 5.36
CA GLU A 236 -21.04 -13.84 5.51
C GLU A 236 -22.22 -13.88 4.53
N GLU A 237 -22.79 -12.70 4.22
CA GLU A 237 -23.96 -12.53 3.36
C GLU A 237 -23.58 -12.12 1.91
N ARG A 238 -22.29 -12.15 1.55
CA ARG A 238 -21.78 -11.60 0.29
C ARG A 238 -22.23 -12.41 -0.93
N ASP A 239 -22.84 -11.73 -1.89
CA ASP A 239 -23.24 -12.26 -3.20
C ASP A 239 -22.26 -11.91 -4.34
N GLY A 240 -21.28 -11.04 -4.07
CA GLY A 240 -20.22 -10.66 -5.00
C GLY A 240 -20.55 -9.47 -5.90
N ASN A 241 -21.72 -8.82 -5.73
CA ASN A 241 -22.14 -7.69 -6.57
C ASN A 241 -22.21 -6.39 -5.75
N PHE A 242 -21.22 -5.52 -5.90
CA PHE A 242 -21.20 -4.20 -5.24
C PHE A 242 -20.84 -3.13 -6.26
N ALA A 243 -21.57 -2.02 -6.31
CA ALA A 243 -21.27 -0.94 -7.23
C ALA A 243 -19.99 -0.17 -6.84
N CYS A 244 -19.36 0.48 -7.81
CA CYS A 244 -18.38 1.52 -7.54
C CYS A 244 -19.12 2.72 -6.94
N HIS A 245 -18.79 3.10 -5.69
CA HIS A 245 -19.40 4.28 -5.07
C HIS A 245 -18.61 5.53 -5.48
N PRO A 246 -19.21 6.51 -6.18
CA PRO A 246 -18.46 7.61 -6.79
C PRO A 246 -17.69 8.48 -5.78
N PHE A 247 -18.30 8.88 -4.66
CA PHE A 247 -17.61 9.67 -3.63
C PHE A 247 -16.40 8.92 -3.05
N THR A 248 -16.57 7.64 -2.69
CA THR A 248 -15.48 6.76 -2.22
C THR A 248 -14.37 6.66 -3.24
N ALA A 249 -14.71 6.47 -4.52
CA ALA A 249 -13.73 6.41 -5.61
C ALA A 249 -12.94 7.72 -5.72
N GLY A 250 -13.60 8.87 -5.60
CA GLY A 250 -12.93 10.19 -5.62
C GLY A 250 -11.94 10.35 -4.46
N VAL A 251 -12.31 9.99 -3.23
CA VAL A 251 -11.40 10.06 -2.07
C VAL A 251 -10.21 9.09 -2.22
N TYR A 252 -10.47 7.85 -2.62
CA TYR A 252 -9.43 6.84 -2.80
C TYR A 252 -8.44 7.22 -3.91
N CYS A 253 -8.95 7.69 -5.06
CA CYS A 253 -8.12 8.15 -6.16
C CYS A 253 -7.36 9.44 -5.79
N ALA A 254 -7.93 10.34 -4.98
CA ALA A 254 -7.23 11.53 -4.53
C ALA A 254 -5.99 11.20 -3.69
N LEU A 255 -6.09 10.26 -2.73
CA LEU A 255 -4.93 9.83 -1.96
C LEU A 255 -3.90 9.10 -2.85
N MET A 256 -4.36 8.22 -3.73
CA MET A 256 -3.48 7.50 -4.66
C MET A 256 -2.69 8.48 -5.55
N MET A 257 -3.36 9.49 -6.10
CA MET A 257 -2.73 10.51 -6.95
C MET A 257 -1.84 11.46 -6.15
N ALA A 258 -2.20 11.81 -4.91
CA ALA A 258 -1.34 12.59 -4.04
C ALA A 258 -0.03 11.85 -3.73
N GLN A 259 -0.11 10.55 -3.44
CA GLN A 259 1.06 9.69 -3.26
C GLN A 259 1.93 9.62 -4.53
N ILE A 260 1.31 9.42 -5.70
CA ILE A 260 2.02 9.40 -6.99
C ILE A 260 2.77 10.71 -7.23
N ASP A 261 2.08 11.83 -7.08
CA ASP A 261 2.66 13.16 -7.32
C ASP A 261 3.81 13.44 -6.35
N CYS A 262 3.71 12.99 -5.08
CA CYS A 262 4.79 13.07 -4.11
C CYS A 262 6.03 12.30 -4.56
N LEU A 263 5.89 11.02 -4.91
CA LEU A 263 7.01 10.18 -5.35
C LEU A 263 7.66 10.71 -6.63
N VAL A 264 6.86 11.16 -7.60
CA VAL A 264 7.38 11.78 -8.83
C VAL A 264 8.15 13.06 -8.50
N ALA A 265 7.61 13.93 -7.64
CA ALA A 265 8.27 15.17 -7.22
C ALA A 265 9.56 14.92 -6.43
N LYS A 266 9.64 13.80 -5.70
CA LYS A 266 10.83 13.35 -4.96
C LYS A 266 11.82 12.56 -5.81
N GLY A 267 11.55 12.40 -7.11
CA GLY A 267 12.51 11.86 -8.09
C GLY A 267 12.53 10.34 -8.22
N HIS A 268 11.49 9.65 -7.76
CA HIS A 268 11.35 8.20 -7.94
C HIS A 268 11.03 7.84 -9.40
N SER A 269 11.47 6.67 -9.84
CA SER A 269 11.16 6.16 -11.18
C SER A 269 9.69 5.76 -11.30
N TYR A 270 9.13 5.83 -12.51
CA TYR A 270 7.74 5.41 -12.73
C TYR A 270 7.48 3.94 -12.39
N SER A 271 8.45 3.04 -12.60
CA SER A 271 8.28 1.65 -12.18
C SER A 271 8.11 1.52 -10.66
N GLU A 272 8.87 2.30 -9.88
CA GLU A 272 8.74 2.34 -8.43
C GLU A 272 7.40 3.00 -8.03
N VAL A 273 7.08 4.18 -8.59
CA VAL A 273 5.83 4.90 -8.34
C VAL A 273 4.60 4.04 -8.62
N CYS A 274 4.54 3.37 -9.78
CA CYS A 274 3.41 2.53 -10.18
C CYS A 274 3.27 1.31 -9.28
N ASN A 275 4.37 0.66 -8.88
CA ASN A 275 4.29 -0.51 -8.01
C ASN A 275 3.88 -0.12 -6.58
N GLU A 276 4.51 0.91 -6.02
CA GLU A 276 4.34 1.35 -4.62
C GLU A 276 3.02 2.09 -4.37
N SER A 277 2.35 2.57 -5.41
CA SER A 277 1.12 3.37 -5.27
C SER A 277 -0.12 2.73 -5.87
N VAL A 278 0.04 1.73 -6.75
CA VAL A 278 -1.08 1.19 -7.53
C VAL A 278 -1.06 -0.33 -7.58
N ILE A 279 -0.04 -0.91 -8.19
CA ILE A 279 -0.02 -2.35 -8.50
C ILE A 279 -0.02 -3.17 -7.21
N GLU A 280 0.81 -2.80 -6.23
CA GLU A 280 0.86 -3.52 -4.96
C GLU A 280 -0.48 -3.43 -4.21
N ALA A 281 -1.10 -2.24 -4.17
CA ALA A 281 -2.41 -2.07 -3.57
C ALA A 281 -3.46 -2.99 -4.21
N THR A 282 -3.59 -2.97 -5.54
CA THR A 282 -4.67 -3.68 -6.25
C THR A 282 -4.44 -5.18 -6.41
N ASP A 283 -3.19 -5.61 -6.57
CA ASP A 283 -2.86 -6.98 -6.98
C ASP A 283 -2.25 -7.82 -5.85
N SER A 284 -1.82 -7.18 -4.76
CA SER A 284 -1.28 -7.88 -3.58
C SER A 284 -2.13 -7.63 -2.33
N LEU A 285 -2.37 -6.37 -1.96
CA LEU A 285 -2.84 -6.02 -0.61
C LEU A 285 -4.36 -6.02 -0.47
N ASN A 286 -5.07 -5.26 -1.30
CA ASN A 286 -6.52 -5.14 -1.25
C ASN A 286 -7.26 -6.48 -1.33
N PRO A 287 -6.82 -7.49 -2.11
CA PRO A 287 -7.41 -8.83 -2.08
C PRO A 287 -7.46 -9.48 -0.68
N TYR A 288 -6.48 -9.21 0.19
CA TYR A 288 -6.50 -9.70 1.57
C TYR A 288 -7.49 -8.93 2.43
N MET A 289 -7.59 -7.61 2.26
CA MET A 289 -8.63 -6.85 2.95
C MET A 289 -10.03 -7.27 2.49
N HIS A 290 -10.22 -7.50 1.19
CA HIS A 290 -11.48 -8.02 0.63
C HIS A 290 -11.84 -9.39 1.20
N ALA A 291 -10.84 -10.25 1.43
CA ALA A 291 -11.06 -11.58 1.94
C ALA A 291 -11.54 -11.57 3.41
N ARG A 292 -10.89 -10.78 4.29
CA ARG A 292 -11.10 -10.89 5.75
C ARG A 292 -10.97 -9.59 6.56
N GLY A 293 -10.99 -8.43 5.91
CA GLY A 293 -10.89 -7.12 6.56
C GLY A 293 -9.45 -6.67 6.82
N VAL A 294 -9.31 -5.48 7.40
CA VAL A 294 -8.03 -4.74 7.47
C VAL A 294 -6.90 -5.52 8.13
N SER A 295 -7.18 -6.23 9.22
CA SER A 295 -6.15 -7.00 9.95
C SER A 295 -5.53 -8.08 9.06
N PHE A 296 -6.33 -8.72 8.20
CA PHE A 296 -5.82 -9.76 7.30
C PHE A 296 -4.88 -9.20 6.22
N MET A 297 -5.02 -7.93 5.85
CA MET A 297 -4.07 -7.24 4.97
C MET A 297 -2.86 -6.72 5.75
N VAL A 298 -3.10 -5.88 6.76
CA VAL A 298 -2.05 -5.18 7.51
C VAL A 298 -1.17 -6.15 8.28
N ASP A 299 -1.76 -7.06 9.05
CA ASP A 299 -0.99 -7.92 9.95
C ASP A 299 -0.26 -9.06 9.24
N ASN A 300 -0.55 -9.32 7.95
CA ASN A 300 0.27 -10.18 7.11
C ASN A 300 1.55 -9.51 6.58
N CYS A 301 1.64 -8.18 6.62
CA CYS A 301 2.81 -7.43 6.19
C CYS A 301 3.93 -7.42 7.25
N SER A 302 5.02 -6.69 6.99
CA SER A 302 6.20 -6.60 7.86
C SER A 302 5.86 -5.93 9.22
N THR A 303 6.75 -6.04 10.21
CA THR A 303 6.58 -5.30 11.47
C THR A 303 6.62 -3.78 11.24
N THR A 304 7.47 -3.31 10.33
CA THR A 304 7.56 -1.89 9.93
C THR A 304 6.23 -1.42 9.34
N ALA A 305 5.64 -2.20 8.43
CA ALA A 305 4.34 -1.95 7.80
C ALA A 305 3.22 -1.87 8.82
N ARG A 306 3.17 -2.85 9.73
CA ARG A 306 2.14 -2.94 10.77
C ARG A 306 2.18 -1.77 11.74
N LEU A 307 3.38 -1.32 12.12
CA LEU A 307 3.59 -0.12 12.92
C LEU A 307 3.22 1.14 12.16
N GLY A 308 3.66 1.25 10.90
CA GLY A 308 3.38 2.37 10.01
C GLY A 308 1.89 2.58 9.81
N SER A 309 1.16 1.53 9.40
CA SER A 309 -0.30 1.58 9.24
C SER A 309 -1.00 2.07 10.51
N ARG A 310 -0.63 1.56 11.69
CA ARG A 310 -1.20 1.96 12.99
C ARG A 310 -0.87 3.41 13.37
N LYS A 311 0.29 3.92 12.99
CA LYS A 311 0.70 5.30 13.26
C LYS A 311 -0.03 6.30 12.33
N TRP A 312 -0.18 5.95 11.06
CA TRP A 312 -0.57 6.91 10.02
C TRP A 312 -2.03 6.81 9.57
N ALA A 313 -2.71 5.66 9.72
CA ALA A 313 -4.15 5.56 9.42
C ALA A 313 -5.01 6.61 10.18
N PRO A 314 -4.79 6.86 11.48
CA PRO A 314 -5.53 7.88 12.21
C PRO A 314 -5.30 9.30 11.66
N ARG A 315 -4.12 9.58 11.09
CA ARG A 315 -3.79 10.90 10.54
C ARG A 315 -4.61 11.19 9.28
N ILE A 316 -4.73 10.20 8.38
CA ILE A 316 -5.56 10.30 7.17
C ILE A 316 -7.04 10.43 7.54
N ASP A 317 -7.54 9.59 8.45
CA ASP A 317 -8.94 9.68 8.93
C ASP A 317 -9.26 11.09 9.45
N TYR A 318 -8.44 11.60 10.36
CA TYR A 318 -8.65 12.92 10.95
C TYR A 318 -8.53 14.03 9.91
N ASN A 319 -7.53 14.00 9.02
CA ASN A 319 -7.34 15.09 8.06
C ASN A 319 -8.50 15.16 7.04
N LEU A 320 -8.97 14.01 6.57
CA LEU A 320 -10.15 13.95 5.70
C LEU A 320 -11.40 14.44 6.43
N THR A 321 -11.62 14.00 7.67
CA THR A 321 -12.78 14.39 8.45
C THR A 321 -12.80 15.88 8.78
N GLN A 322 -11.65 16.46 9.12
CA GLN A 322 -11.53 17.86 9.55
C GLN A 322 -11.53 18.84 8.38
N GLN A 323 -10.97 18.46 7.23
CA GLN A 323 -10.75 19.37 6.11
C GLN A 323 -11.56 18.98 4.87
N ALA A 324 -11.41 17.76 4.36
CA ALA A 324 -12.03 17.35 3.10
C ALA A 324 -13.56 17.32 3.22
N TYR A 325 -14.07 16.61 4.23
CA TYR A 325 -15.52 16.44 4.40
C TYR A 325 -16.21 17.74 4.82
N THR A 326 -15.54 18.59 5.59
CA THR A 326 -16.06 19.93 5.94
C THR A 326 -16.12 20.84 4.72
N ALA A 327 -15.16 20.77 3.80
CA ALA A 327 -15.19 21.50 2.53
C ALA A 327 -16.36 21.02 1.64
N VAL A 328 -16.61 19.71 1.57
CA VAL A 328 -17.77 19.15 0.86
C VAL A 328 -19.08 19.65 1.47
N ASP A 329 -19.21 19.58 2.80
CA ASP A 329 -20.43 20.00 3.51
C ASP A 329 -20.68 21.51 3.40
N ALA A 330 -19.61 22.30 3.29
CA ALA A 330 -19.68 23.75 3.04
C ALA A 330 -19.98 24.11 1.57
N GLY A 331 -20.03 23.12 0.67
CA GLY A 331 -20.26 23.35 -0.76
C GLY A 331 -19.12 24.11 -1.44
N VAL A 332 -17.87 23.88 -1.02
CA VAL A 332 -16.70 24.47 -1.67
C VAL A 332 -16.68 24.04 -3.15
N PRO A 333 -16.54 24.98 -4.11
CA PRO A 333 -16.50 24.64 -5.53
C PRO A 333 -15.38 23.67 -5.88
N VAL A 334 -15.63 22.81 -6.88
CA VAL A 334 -14.63 21.90 -7.45
C VAL A 334 -13.48 22.70 -8.05
N ASP A 335 -12.25 22.28 -7.77
CA ASP A 335 -11.05 22.78 -8.42
C ASP A 335 -10.87 22.10 -9.79
N GLU A 336 -11.40 22.74 -10.83
CA GLU A 336 -11.33 22.26 -12.21
C GLU A 336 -9.90 22.04 -12.70
N ALA A 337 -8.93 22.84 -12.24
CA ALA A 337 -7.53 22.68 -12.64
C ALA A 337 -6.93 21.40 -12.06
N LEU A 338 -7.31 21.06 -10.83
CA LEU A 338 -6.92 19.80 -10.19
C LEU A 338 -7.55 18.59 -10.89
N ILE A 339 -8.82 18.68 -11.31
CA ILE A 339 -9.48 17.62 -12.08
C ILE A 339 -8.83 17.44 -13.46
N GLU A 340 -8.49 18.53 -14.16
CA GLU A 340 -7.77 18.44 -15.44
C GLU A 340 -6.35 17.88 -15.25
N LYS A 341 -5.66 18.24 -14.17
CA LYS A 341 -4.37 17.62 -13.82
C LYS A 341 -4.52 16.12 -13.57
N PHE A 342 -5.58 15.68 -12.89
CA PHE A 342 -5.88 14.27 -12.70
C PHE A 342 -6.07 13.55 -14.04
N LYS A 343 -6.94 14.07 -14.91
CA LYS A 343 -7.27 13.45 -16.21
C LYS A 343 -6.06 13.32 -17.13
N ASN A 344 -5.14 14.28 -17.08
CA ASN A 344 -3.97 14.37 -17.96
C ASN A 344 -2.66 13.94 -17.28
N ASN A 345 -2.72 13.29 -16.11
CA ASN A 345 -1.49 12.88 -15.41
C ASN A 345 -0.75 11.79 -16.21
N PRO A 346 0.55 11.95 -16.49
CA PRO A 346 1.34 10.97 -17.25
C PRO A 346 1.46 9.59 -16.59
N VAL A 347 1.10 9.46 -15.30
CA VAL A 347 1.06 8.16 -14.63
C VAL A 347 0.07 7.20 -15.28
N HIS A 348 -1.00 7.68 -15.92
CA HIS A 348 -1.98 6.81 -16.58
C HIS A 348 -1.35 6.03 -17.74
N ASP A 349 -0.51 6.69 -18.53
CA ASP A 349 0.24 6.05 -19.62
C ASP A 349 1.30 5.09 -19.06
N ALA A 350 2.01 5.50 -18.00
CA ALA A 350 3.00 4.64 -17.34
C ALA A 350 2.37 3.36 -16.76
N LEU A 351 1.17 3.48 -16.18
CA LEU A 351 0.41 2.34 -15.66
C LEU A 351 -0.07 1.40 -16.76
N ALA A 352 -0.47 1.94 -17.93
CA ALA A 352 -0.83 1.12 -19.08
C ALA A 352 0.35 0.25 -19.51
N VAL A 353 1.55 0.84 -19.64
CA VAL A 353 2.79 0.10 -19.98
C VAL A 353 3.16 -0.92 -18.90
N CYS A 354 3.06 -0.57 -17.61
CA CYS A 354 3.28 -1.54 -16.53
C CYS A 354 2.23 -2.66 -16.52
N GLY A 355 1.00 -2.38 -16.96
CA GLY A 355 -0.10 -3.33 -17.09
C GLY A 355 0.21 -4.47 -18.07
N GLU A 356 0.95 -4.18 -19.15
CA GLU A 356 1.39 -5.18 -20.14
C GLU A 356 2.36 -6.23 -19.55
N LEU A 357 3.01 -5.92 -18.42
CA LEU A 357 3.99 -6.78 -17.76
C LEU A 357 3.40 -7.59 -16.59
N ARG A 358 2.11 -7.43 -16.30
CA ARG A 358 1.44 -8.17 -15.22
C ARG A 358 1.31 -9.66 -15.57
N PRO A 359 1.31 -10.56 -14.57
CA PRO A 359 1.01 -11.96 -14.81
C PRO A 359 -0.43 -12.12 -15.32
N SER A 360 -0.68 -13.16 -16.10
CA SER A 360 -2.01 -13.44 -16.66
C SER A 360 -3.04 -13.94 -15.63
N VAL A 361 -2.63 -14.08 -14.37
CA VAL A 361 -3.42 -14.69 -13.30
C VAL A 361 -3.58 -13.68 -12.17
N ASP A 362 -4.82 -13.44 -11.76
CA ASP A 362 -5.13 -12.67 -10.57
C ASP A 362 -4.92 -13.52 -9.32
N ILE A 363 -4.50 -12.87 -8.22
CA ILE A 363 -4.30 -13.57 -6.96
C ILE A 363 -5.64 -14.11 -6.43
N SER A 364 -5.66 -15.40 -6.08
CA SER A 364 -6.82 -16.03 -5.45
C SER A 364 -6.65 -16.02 -3.93
N VAL A 365 -7.33 -15.10 -3.24
CA VAL A 365 -7.30 -15.01 -1.77
C VAL A 365 -8.67 -15.39 -1.20
N THR A 366 -8.70 -16.43 -0.37
CA THR A 366 -9.88 -16.87 0.37
C THR A 366 -9.70 -16.62 1.86
N ALA A 367 -10.80 -16.68 2.62
CA ALA A 367 -10.75 -16.53 4.08
C ALA A 367 -9.88 -17.62 4.77
N PHE A 368 -9.92 -18.84 4.23
CA PHE A 368 -9.05 -19.95 4.61
C PHE A 368 -7.83 -19.99 3.72
N ASN A 369 -6.74 -19.38 4.18
CA ASN A 369 -5.47 -19.35 3.47
C ASN A 369 -4.35 -19.84 4.39
N ASP A 370 -3.76 -21.00 4.08
CA ASP A 370 -2.66 -21.59 4.86
C ASP A 370 -1.29 -20.95 4.58
N GLU A 371 -1.20 -20.06 3.60
CA GLU A 371 0.04 -19.39 3.19
C GLU A 371 0.25 -18.06 3.94
N VAL A 372 -0.70 -17.67 4.79
CA VAL A 372 -0.59 -16.50 5.67
C VAL A 372 0.21 -16.80 6.95
N ARG A 373 0.54 -15.74 7.70
CA ARG A 373 1.18 -15.84 9.01
C ARG A 373 0.41 -16.81 9.93
N LYS A 374 1.13 -17.61 10.71
CA LYS A 374 0.56 -18.72 11.51
C LYS A 374 -0.53 -18.23 12.46
N GLU A 375 -0.32 -17.07 13.06
CA GLU A 375 -1.25 -16.41 13.98
C GLU A 375 -2.53 -15.87 13.32
N LEU A 376 -2.56 -15.73 11.98
CA LEU A 376 -3.71 -15.25 11.21
C LEU A 376 -4.49 -16.37 10.50
N ARG A 377 -3.96 -17.60 10.52
CA ARG A 377 -4.66 -18.78 9.98
C ARG A 377 -5.88 -19.08 10.83
N GLN A 378 -7.04 -19.17 10.19
CA GLN A 378 -8.22 -19.76 10.83
C GLN A 378 -8.13 -21.27 10.68
N LYS A 379 -8.45 -22.00 11.75
CA LYS A 379 -8.65 -23.45 11.65
C LYS A 379 -9.93 -23.66 10.84
N ALA A 380 -9.84 -24.55 9.85
CA ALA A 380 -10.99 -25.01 9.06
C ALA A 380 -12.07 -25.66 9.93
#